data_AF-W1I4H4-F1
#
_entry.id   AF-W1I4H4-F1
#
_cell.length_a   1.000
_cell.length_b   1.000
_cell.length_c   1.000
_cell.angle_alpha   90.00
_cell.angle_beta   90.00
_cell.angle_gamma   90.00
#
_symmetry.space_group_name_H-M   'P 1'
#
loop_
_entity.id
_entity.type
_entity.pdbx_description
1 polymer ?
#
loop_
_entity_poly.entity_id
_entity_poly.type
_entity_poly.pdbx_seq_one_letter_code
_entity_poly.pdbx_strand_id
1 'polypeptide(L)'
;MSHIESCFITLTYNDDNLPYDVFSPLPSLCKRDVQLFMKRLRKMFSYKQIRFYLCGEYGEQTHRPHYHAIIFGHDFNADTDFHGSSKTLEHLWQFGNNYVGQCNPKTIQYVAGYVTKKYVNKKRDTITPEFTLMSRRPGIGFYALNSYEQLFISSSSLVDYVNKNGILPSVIQFNGRTYPLDRYFKWKLYDTLDISEKKLYSNFIAKLLHNQKQALDLGLTDLIEFEDKIDEQSRRNFRAKSKIYNKVRDL
;
A
#
# COMPACT_ATOMS: atom_id res chain seq x y z
N MET A 1 0.91 12.64 7.95
CA MET A 1 0.60 11.94 9.22
C MET A 1 0.99 10.48 9.11
N SER A 2 2.23 10.19 9.46
CA SER A 2 2.70 8.86 9.82
C SER A 2 2.31 8.58 11.27
N HIS A 3 1.99 7.34 11.60
CA HIS A 3 1.81 6.94 13.00
C HIS A 3 3.15 6.46 13.54
N ILE A 4 3.56 6.99 14.69
CA ILE A 4 4.76 6.53 15.40
C ILE A 4 4.46 5.19 16.08
N GLU A 5 3.27 5.06 16.65
CA GLU A 5 2.81 3.85 17.33
C GLU A 5 2.06 2.92 16.37
N SER A 6 2.40 1.64 16.39
CA SER A 6 1.62 0.59 15.75
C SER A 6 1.87 -0.77 16.39
N CYS A 7 0.85 -1.62 16.41
CA CYS A 7 0.94 -2.98 16.94
C CYS A 7 0.18 -3.97 16.06
N PHE A 8 0.57 -5.24 16.15
CA PHE A 8 -0.19 -6.36 15.64
C PHE A 8 -1.04 -6.93 16.78
N ILE A 9 -2.30 -7.24 16.51
CA ILE A 9 -3.17 -7.89 17.49
C ILE A 9 -3.86 -9.10 16.88
N THR A 10 -4.11 -10.11 17.71
CA THR A 10 -5.02 -11.23 17.41
C THR A 10 -6.16 -11.21 18.41
N LEU A 11 -7.39 -11.36 17.91
CA LEU A 11 -8.60 -11.47 18.71
C LEU A 11 -9.28 -12.80 18.40
N THR A 12 -9.50 -13.62 19.41
CA THR A 12 -10.04 -14.97 19.27
C THR A 12 -11.22 -15.17 20.22
N TYR A 13 -12.27 -15.84 19.76
CA TYR A 13 -13.40 -16.20 20.62
C TYR A 13 -13.00 -17.28 21.63
N ASN A 14 -13.50 -17.20 22.86
CA ASN A 14 -13.53 -18.33 23.78
C ASN A 14 -14.73 -19.25 23.42
N ASP A 15 -14.85 -20.39 24.10
CA ASP A 15 -15.85 -21.42 23.76
C ASP A 15 -17.29 -20.91 23.95
N ASP A 16 -17.53 -20.14 25.01
CA ASP A 16 -18.86 -19.64 25.35
C ASP A 16 -19.38 -18.55 24.40
N ASN A 17 -18.48 -17.85 23.71
CA ASN A 17 -18.83 -16.74 22.82
C ASN A 17 -18.68 -17.11 21.34
N LEU A 18 -18.53 -18.39 21.01
CA LEU A 18 -18.44 -18.80 19.61
C LEU A 18 -19.72 -18.39 18.85
N PRO A 19 -19.62 -17.57 17.79
CA PRO A 19 -20.77 -17.18 16.98
C PRO A 19 -21.22 -18.34 16.08
N TYR A 20 -22.44 -18.82 16.25
CA TYR A 20 -23.04 -19.84 15.38
C TYR A 20 -24.12 -19.21 14.49
N ASP A 21 -24.20 -19.68 13.25
CA ASP A 21 -25.36 -19.43 12.38
C ASP A 21 -26.40 -20.53 12.62
N VAL A 22 -27.70 -20.19 12.58
CA VAL A 22 -28.81 -21.14 12.76
C VAL A 22 -28.73 -22.28 11.74
N PHE A 23 -28.14 -22.04 10.57
CA PHE A 23 -28.05 -23.00 9.48
C PHE A 23 -26.69 -23.73 9.38
N SER A 24 -25.76 -23.51 10.33
CA SER A 24 -24.43 -24.13 10.28
C SER A 24 -24.00 -24.77 11.60
N PRO A 25 -23.45 -26.01 11.57
CA PRO A 25 -22.86 -26.62 12.75
C PRO A 25 -21.47 -26.04 13.10
N LEU A 26 -20.93 -25.12 12.28
CA LEU A 26 -19.62 -24.52 12.48
C LEU A 26 -19.75 -23.08 12.98
N PRO A 27 -18.84 -22.63 13.86
CA PRO A 27 -18.78 -21.23 14.22
C PRO A 27 -18.36 -20.36 13.04
N SER A 28 -18.83 -19.12 12.99
CA SER A 28 -18.69 -18.24 11.83
C SER A 28 -18.13 -16.86 12.16
N LEU A 29 -17.34 -16.26 11.29
CA LEU A 29 -16.85 -14.89 11.46
C LEU A 29 -18.02 -13.89 11.59
N CYS A 30 -17.95 -13.02 12.60
CA CYS A 30 -18.94 -11.98 12.86
C CYS A 30 -18.34 -10.59 12.65
N LYS A 31 -18.67 -9.98 11.50
CA LYS A 31 -18.22 -8.62 11.15
C LYS A 31 -18.65 -7.56 12.16
N ARG A 32 -19.83 -7.73 12.77
CA ARG A 32 -20.41 -6.80 13.74
C ARG A 32 -19.51 -6.66 14.97
N ASP A 33 -18.96 -7.76 15.48
CA ASP A 33 -18.19 -7.78 16.72
C ASP A 33 -16.90 -6.98 16.58
N VAL A 34 -16.19 -7.17 15.48
CA VAL A 34 -14.98 -6.41 15.16
C VAL A 34 -15.28 -4.93 14.95
N GLN A 35 -16.40 -4.58 14.31
CA GLN A 35 -16.82 -3.19 14.17
C GLN A 35 -17.11 -2.54 15.52
N LEU A 36 -17.76 -3.26 16.44
CA LEU A 36 -18.04 -2.78 17.78
C LEU A 36 -16.76 -2.66 18.61
N PHE A 37 -15.85 -3.62 18.51
CA PHE A 37 -14.51 -3.54 19.09
C PHE A 37 -13.78 -2.27 18.63
N MET A 38 -13.71 -2.02 17.32
CA MET A 38 -13.06 -0.82 16.79
C MET A 38 -13.75 0.48 17.21
N LYS A 39 -15.08 0.46 17.41
CA LYS A 39 -15.84 1.59 17.97
C LYS A 39 -15.48 1.83 19.43
N ARG A 40 -15.43 0.79 20.26
CA ARG A 40 -15.00 0.88 21.67
C ARG A 40 -13.57 1.39 21.78
N LEU A 41 -12.66 0.83 20.98
CA LEU A 41 -11.25 1.24 20.95
C LEU A 41 -11.09 2.74 20.64
N ARG A 42 -11.77 3.22 19.60
CA ARG A 42 -11.77 4.65 19.23
C ARG A 42 -12.42 5.54 20.27
N LYS A 43 -13.46 5.05 20.96
CA LYS A 43 -14.13 5.81 22.02
C LYS A 43 -13.20 5.97 23.23
N MET A 44 -12.53 4.88 23.63
CA MET A 44 -11.59 4.87 24.76
C MET A 44 -10.39 5.80 24.50
N PHE A 45 -9.83 5.76 23.29
CA PHE A 45 -8.71 6.62 22.90
C PHE A 45 -9.16 7.71 21.93
N SER A 46 -10.20 8.45 22.29
CA SER A 46 -10.80 9.50 21.44
C SER A 46 -9.84 10.63 21.07
N TYR A 47 -8.80 10.83 21.87
CA TYR A 47 -7.71 11.79 21.62
C TYR A 47 -6.66 11.26 20.63
N LYS A 48 -6.67 9.96 20.31
CA LYS A 48 -5.78 9.34 19.32
C LYS A 48 -6.51 9.10 18.00
N GLN A 49 -5.80 9.30 16.91
CA GLN A 49 -6.31 8.98 15.57
C GLN A 49 -6.04 7.51 15.24
N ILE A 50 -6.96 6.62 15.65
CA ILE A 50 -6.79 5.19 15.45
C ILE A 50 -7.25 4.75 14.05
N ARG A 51 -6.28 4.19 13.31
CA ARG A 51 -6.50 3.55 12.01
C ARG A 51 -6.15 2.07 12.12
N PHE A 52 -6.69 1.27 11.22
CA PHE A 52 -6.46 -0.18 11.26
C PHE A 52 -6.60 -0.83 9.89
N TYR A 53 -5.97 -1.98 9.74
CA TYR A 53 -6.22 -2.99 8.71
C TYR A 53 -6.40 -4.33 9.41
N LEU A 54 -7.45 -5.09 9.07
CA LEU A 54 -7.81 -6.33 9.74
C LEU A 54 -8.27 -7.39 8.75
N CYS A 55 -7.92 -8.65 9.01
CA CYS A 55 -8.52 -9.83 8.39
C CYS A 55 -9.27 -10.67 9.45
N GLY A 56 -10.38 -11.27 9.03
CA GLY A 56 -11.00 -12.38 9.74
C GLY A 56 -10.71 -13.68 8.99
N GLU A 57 -10.33 -14.72 9.71
CA GLU A 57 -9.97 -16.03 9.18
C GLU A 57 -10.40 -17.16 10.13
N TYR A 58 -10.30 -18.40 9.64
CA TYR A 58 -10.66 -19.59 10.41
C TYR A 58 -9.41 -20.40 10.74
N GLY A 59 -9.32 -20.89 11.98
CA GLY A 59 -8.25 -21.81 12.37
C GLY A 59 -8.28 -23.08 11.51
N GLU A 60 -7.11 -23.58 11.14
CA GLU A 60 -6.99 -24.72 10.23
C GLU A 60 -7.61 -26.00 10.81
N GLN A 61 -7.43 -26.25 12.11
CA GLN A 61 -7.88 -27.48 12.78
C GLN A 61 -9.29 -27.39 13.35
N THR A 62 -9.59 -26.32 14.08
CA THR A 62 -10.85 -26.18 14.85
C THR A 62 -11.90 -25.33 14.15
N HIS A 63 -11.56 -24.72 13.01
CA HIS A 63 -12.38 -23.71 12.35
C HIS A 63 -12.83 -22.58 13.27
N ARG A 64 -12.08 -22.30 14.33
CA ARG A 64 -12.38 -21.19 15.22
C ARG A 64 -12.21 -19.86 14.48
N PRO A 65 -13.26 -19.01 14.44
CA PRO A 65 -13.13 -17.68 13.88
C PRO A 65 -12.17 -16.86 14.74
N HIS A 66 -11.26 -16.15 14.09
CA HIS A 66 -10.35 -15.23 14.75
C HIS A 66 -10.00 -14.07 13.81
N TYR A 67 -9.47 -13.00 14.40
CA TYR A 67 -9.18 -11.77 13.69
C TYR A 67 -7.76 -11.33 13.95
N HIS A 68 -7.05 -10.96 12.89
CA HIS A 68 -5.75 -10.32 13.00
C HIS A 68 -5.83 -8.90 12.51
N ALA A 69 -5.25 -7.98 13.27
CA ALA A 69 -5.26 -6.55 12.93
C ALA A 69 -3.87 -5.95 13.07
N ILE A 70 -3.57 -5.02 12.16
CA ILE A 70 -2.56 -4.00 12.38
C ILE A 70 -3.31 -2.75 12.84
N ILE A 71 -3.00 -2.30 14.05
CA ILE A 71 -3.49 -1.05 14.62
C ILE A 71 -2.43 0.02 14.43
N PHE A 72 -2.83 1.17 13.92
CA PHE A 72 -1.97 2.35 13.75
C PHE A 72 -2.47 3.48 14.65
N GLY A 73 -1.53 4.16 15.29
CA GLY A 73 -1.81 5.26 16.22
C GLY A 73 -2.14 4.79 17.64
N HIS A 74 -1.86 3.54 17.97
CA HIS A 74 -1.88 3.02 19.34
C HIS A 74 -1.01 1.77 19.43
N ASP A 75 -0.38 1.57 20.58
CA ASP A 75 0.38 0.38 20.94
C ASP A 75 -0.05 -0.09 22.34
N PHE A 76 -0.32 -1.40 22.47
CA PHE A 76 -0.73 -2.04 23.71
C PHE A 76 0.46 -2.63 24.48
N ASN A 77 1.69 -2.57 23.95
CA ASN A 77 2.86 -3.18 24.61
C ASN A 77 3.07 -2.78 26.07
N ALA A 78 2.66 -1.56 26.47
CA ALA A 78 2.78 -1.10 27.84
C ALA A 78 1.88 -1.83 28.85
N ASP A 79 0.79 -2.45 28.39
CA ASP A 79 -0.17 -3.16 29.22
C ASP A 79 -0.28 -4.66 28.90
N THR A 80 0.67 -5.16 28.09
CA THR A 80 0.82 -6.55 27.69
C THR A 80 1.62 -7.34 28.74
N ASP A 81 1.12 -8.51 29.13
CA ASP A 81 1.81 -9.45 30.01
C ASP A 81 2.87 -10.31 29.30
N PHE A 82 3.53 -11.21 30.05
CA PHE A 82 4.55 -12.10 29.49
C PHE A 82 4.01 -13.08 28.43
N HIS A 83 2.70 -13.35 28.43
CA HIS A 83 2.03 -14.23 27.46
C HIS A 83 1.54 -13.49 26.22
N GLY A 84 1.72 -12.16 26.18
CA GLY A 84 1.25 -11.35 25.07
C GLY A 84 -0.20 -10.88 25.21
N SER A 85 -0.85 -11.05 26.36
CA SER A 85 -2.23 -10.58 26.58
C SER A 85 -2.25 -9.17 27.17
N SER A 86 -3.09 -8.29 26.63
CA SER A 86 -3.31 -6.93 27.11
C SER A 86 -4.63 -6.82 27.87
N LYS A 87 -4.60 -6.24 29.08
CA LYS A 87 -5.81 -6.01 29.89
C LYS A 87 -6.77 -5.03 29.22
N THR A 88 -6.25 -4.02 28.53
CA THR A 88 -7.06 -3.09 27.76
C THR A 88 -7.76 -3.80 26.61
N LEU A 89 -7.04 -4.66 25.88
CA LEU A 89 -7.65 -5.45 24.82
C LEU A 89 -8.69 -6.43 25.35
N GLU A 90 -8.45 -7.07 26.49
CA GLU A 90 -9.43 -7.94 27.16
C GLU A 90 -10.74 -7.18 27.46
N HIS A 91 -10.64 -5.96 28.01
CA HIS A 91 -11.83 -5.13 28.26
C HIS A 91 -12.56 -4.72 26.97
N LEU A 92 -11.80 -4.46 25.89
CA LEU A 92 -12.36 -4.05 24.60
C LEU A 92 -12.93 -5.24 23.80
N TRP A 93 -12.32 -6.42 23.90
CA TRP A 93 -12.67 -7.68 23.25
C TRP A 93 -13.24 -8.67 24.26
N GLN A 94 -14.53 -8.47 24.56
CA GLN A 94 -15.24 -9.17 25.63
C GLN A 94 -15.61 -10.62 25.29
N PHE A 95 -15.14 -11.14 24.15
CA PHE A 95 -15.58 -12.43 23.61
C PHE A 95 -14.51 -13.53 23.75
N GLY A 96 -13.35 -13.23 24.32
CA GLY A 96 -12.33 -14.25 24.55
C GLY A 96 -10.92 -13.67 24.62
N ASN A 97 -9.99 -14.40 24.03
CA ASN A 97 -8.56 -14.15 24.19
C ASN A 97 -8.07 -13.07 23.23
N ASN A 98 -7.03 -12.37 23.67
CA ASN A 98 -6.31 -11.40 22.87
C ASN A 98 -4.81 -11.70 22.90
N TYR A 99 -4.11 -11.29 21.86
CA TYR A 99 -2.65 -11.35 21.79
C TYR A 99 -2.12 -10.09 21.12
N VAL A 100 -1.04 -9.53 21.65
CA VAL A 100 -0.31 -8.37 21.14
C VAL A 100 1.04 -8.84 20.66
N GLY A 101 1.38 -8.43 19.43
CA GLY A 101 2.68 -8.66 18.83
C GLY A 101 3.21 -7.41 18.16
N GLN A 102 4.46 -7.48 17.73
CA GLN A 102 5.12 -6.37 17.05
C GLN A 102 4.55 -6.17 15.64
N CYS A 103 4.24 -4.92 15.29
CA CYS A 103 3.98 -4.54 13.90
C CYS A 103 5.30 -4.54 13.11
N ASN A 104 5.54 -5.59 12.34
CA ASN A 104 6.72 -5.77 11.50
C ASN A 104 6.34 -6.31 10.10
N PRO A 105 7.27 -6.33 9.12
CA PRO A 105 6.95 -6.76 7.76
C PRO A 105 6.32 -8.16 7.67
N LYS A 106 6.69 -9.10 8.55
CA LYS A 106 6.11 -10.45 8.59
C LYS A 106 4.65 -10.41 9.01
N THR A 107 4.33 -9.72 10.10
CA THR A 107 2.94 -9.56 10.56
C THR A 107 2.09 -8.77 9.57
N ILE A 108 2.63 -7.72 8.95
CA ILE A 108 1.93 -6.97 7.90
C ILE A 108 1.63 -7.86 6.70
N GLN A 109 2.62 -8.63 6.24
CA GLN A 109 2.45 -9.59 5.15
C GLN A 109 1.43 -10.68 5.51
N TYR A 110 1.41 -11.14 6.76
CA TYR A 110 0.42 -12.10 7.24
C TYR A 110 -1.00 -11.52 7.09
N VAL A 111 -1.29 -10.38 7.73
CA VAL A 111 -2.64 -9.78 7.73
C VAL A 111 -3.07 -9.34 6.32
N ALA A 112 -2.17 -8.75 5.54
CA ALA A 112 -2.48 -8.29 4.18
C ALA A 112 -2.53 -9.45 3.17
N GLY A 113 -1.67 -10.46 3.35
CA GLY A 113 -1.54 -11.62 2.45
C GLY A 113 -2.73 -12.58 2.53
N TYR A 114 -3.52 -12.54 3.61
CA TYR A 114 -4.78 -13.28 3.67
C TYR A 114 -5.77 -12.88 2.58
N VAL A 115 -5.71 -11.64 2.05
CA VAL A 115 -6.52 -11.25 0.88
C VAL A 115 -6.22 -12.12 -0.33
N THR A 116 -4.95 -12.51 -0.53
CA THR A 116 -4.49 -13.24 -1.70
C THR A 116 -4.90 -14.71 -1.67
N LYS A 117 -4.94 -15.34 -0.48
CA LYS A 117 -5.44 -16.72 -0.31
C LYS A 117 -6.94 -16.87 -0.61
N LYS A 118 -7.73 -15.79 -0.48
CA LYS A 118 -9.19 -15.77 -0.67
C LYS A 118 -9.65 -15.91 -2.12
N TYR A 119 -8.81 -15.58 -3.09
CA TYR A 119 -9.16 -15.78 -4.51
C TYR A 119 -9.21 -17.26 -4.91
N VAL A 120 -8.66 -18.15 -4.08
CA VAL A 120 -8.45 -19.56 -4.43
C VAL A 120 -9.42 -20.50 -3.70
N ASN A 121 -10.09 -20.08 -2.61
CA ASN A 121 -10.87 -20.99 -1.77
C ASN A 121 -12.41 -20.81 -1.86
N LYS A 122 -13.04 -21.98 -2.05
CA LYS A 122 -14.45 -22.30 -2.31
C LYS A 122 -15.45 -21.52 -1.45
N LYS A 123 -16.54 -21.07 -2.09
CA LYS A 123 -17.76 -20.60 -1.42
C LYS A 123 -18.16 -21.64 -0.36
N ARG A 124 -18.08 -21.28 0.91
CA ARG A 124 -18.68 -22.03 2.01
C ARG A 124 -20.05 -21.41 2.22
N ASP A 125 -21.08 -21.97 1.57
CA ASP A 125 -22.40 -21.35 1.53
C ASP A 125 -23.08 -21.24 2.91
N THR A 126 -22.57 -21.98 3.91
CA THR A 126 -23.16 -22.04 5.27
C THR A 126 -22.47 -21.14 6.29
N ILE A 127 -21.28 -20.57 6.02
CA ILE A 127 -20.58 -19.70 6.97
C ILE A 127 -20.09 -18.42 6.29
N THR A 128 -20.00 -17.35 7.06
CA THR A 128 -19.44 -16.07 6.60
C THR A 128 -18.03 -16.29 6.03
N PRO A 129 -17.79 -15.92 4.77
CA PRO A 129 -16.45 -16.06 4.20
C PRO A 129 -15.47 -15.12 4.90
N GLU A 130 -14.20 -15.49 4.86
CA GLU A 130 -13.12 -14.66 5.36
C GLU A 130 -13.18 -13.26 4.74
N PHE A 131 -13.11 -12.21 5.53
CA PHE A 131 -13.19 -10.83 5.03
C PHE A 131 -12.01 -9.99 5.50
N THR A 132 -11.86 -8.81 4.91
CA THR A 132 -10.97 -7.77 5.44
C THR A 132 -11.73 -6.48 5.69
N LEU A 133 -11.28 -5.75 6.71
CA LEU A 133 -11.79 -4.43 7.06
C LEU A 133 -10.62 -3.49 7.25
N MET A 134 -10.79 -2.25 6.84
CA MET A 134 -9.74 -1.25 6.96
C MET A 134 -10.31 0.16 7.06
N SER A 135 -9.48 1.08 7.50
CA SER A 135 -9.79 2.50 7.52
C SER A 135 -9.71 3.10 6.11
N ARG A 136 -10.84 3.59 5.57
CA ARG A 136 -10.97 4.01 4.16
C ARG A 136 -11.15 5.51 3.93
N ARG A 137 -11.38 6.31 4.97
CA ARG A 137 -11.65 7.76 4.87
C ARG A 137 -10.71 8.57 5.77
N PRO A 138 -9.63 9.17 5.23
CA PRO A 138 -9.03 8.86 3.92
C PRO A 138 -8.45 7.43 3.90
N GLY A 139 -7.95 6.93 2.77
CA GLY A 139 -7.31 5.60 2.68
C GLY A 139 -6.07 5.45 3.59
N ILE A 140 -5.69 4.23 3.94
CA ILE A 140 -4.41 3.99 4.64
C ILE A 140 -3.28 4.44 3.73
N GLY A 141 -2.28 5.12 4.30
CA GLY A 141 -1.17 5.69 3.53
C GLY A 141 -1.48 6.99 2.80
N PHE A 142 -2.72 7.50 2.84
CA PHE A 142 -3.08 8.76 2.17
C PHE A 142 -2.16 9.92 2.56
N TYR A 143 -1.86 10.06 3.85
CA TYR A 143 -1.00 11.15 4.31
C TYR A 143 0.50 10.95 4.01
N ALA A 144 0.89 9.85 3.37
CA ALA A 144 2.21 9.75 2.77
C ALA A 144 2.35 10.71 1.58
N LEU A 145 1.22 11.15 0.96
CA LEU A 145 1.21 12.13 -0.12
C LEU A 145 2.02 13.38 0.21
N ASN A 146 1.91 13.90 1.44
CA ASN A 146 2.70 15.06 1.87
C ASN A 146 4.22 14.81 1.77
N SER A 147 4.68 13.59 2.07
CA SER A 147 6.09 13.21 1.92
C SER A 147 6.49 13.09 0.46
N TYR A 148 5.60 12.60 -0.40
CA TYR A 148 5.82 12.61 -1.85
C TYR A 148 5.88 14.04 -2.38
N GLU A 149 4.96 14.93 -2.02
CA GLU A 149 4.97 16.35 -2.39
C GLU A 149 6.29 17.02 -1.99
N GLN A 150 6.74 16.82 -0.75
CA GLN A 150 8.05 17.31 -0.30
C GLN A 150 9.21 16.74 -1.11
N LEU A 151 9.18 15.44 -1.47
CA LEU A 151 10.18 14.83 -2.34
C LEU A 151 10.19 15.48 -3.74
N PHE A 152 9.02 15.81 -4.29
CA PHE A 152 8.91 16.50 -5.57
C PHE A 152 9.42 17.94 -5.51
N ILE A 153 9.18 18.66 -4.41
CA ILE A 153 9.67 20.04 -4.22
C ILE A 153 11.20 20.04 -4.02
N SER A 154 11.73 19.07 -3.28
CA SER A 154 13.15 19.04 -2.88
C SER A 154 14.10 18.42 -3.90
N SER A 155 13.60 17.61 -4.84
CA SER A 155 14.43 16.91 -5.82
C SER A 155 14.43 17.63 -7.17
N SER A 156 15.50 18.36 -7.46
CA SER A 156 15.70 19.01 -8.76
C SER A 156 15.56 18.02 -9.92
N SER A 157 16.09 16.80 -9.78
CA SER A 157 15.98 15.76 -10.79
C SER A 157 14.53 15.32 -11.09
N LEU A 158 13.65 15.27 -10.08
CA LEU A 158 12.24 14.93 -10.27
C LEU A 158 11.48 16.10 -10.91
N VAL A 159 11.79 17.32 -10.51
CA VAL A 159 11.25 18.54 -11.13
C VAL A 159 11.63 18.59 -12.61
N ASP A 160 12.91 18.38 -12.93
CA ASP A 160 13.41 18.35 -14.30
C ASP A 160 12.76 17.23 -15.11
N TYR A 161 12.55 16.05 -14.51
CA TYR A 161 11.85 14.95 -15.15
C TYR A 161 10.40 15.30 -15.50
N VAL A 162 9.67 15.88 -14.55
CA VAL A 162 8.27 16.29 -14.75
C VAL A 162 8.18 17.41 -15.79
N ASN A 163 9.09 18.38 -15.76
CA ASN A 163 9.15 19.46 -16.76
C ASN A 163 9.46 18.93 -18.16
N LYS A 164 10.41 17.99 -18.27
CA LYS A 164 10.83 17.41 -19.56
C LYS A 164 9.79 16.47 -20.17
N ASN A 165 9.10 15.69 -19.35
CA ASN A 165 8.21 14.63 -19.83
C ASN A 165 6.72 14.99 -19.69
N GLY A 166 6.38 16.02 -18.93
CA GLY A 166 5.02 16.38 -18.55
C GLY A 166 4.40 15.44 -17.51
N ILE A 167 4.89 14.21 -17.34
CA ILE A 167 4.29 13.16 -16.52
C ILE A 167 5.05 12.87 -15.22
N LEU A 168 4.34 12.36 -14.21
CA LEU A 168 4.93 11.80 -13.00
C LEU A 168 5.53 10.42 -13.29
N PRO A 169 6.72 10.10 -12.74
CA PRO A 169 7.37 8.82 -12.95
C PRO A 169 6.54 7.67 -12.35
N SER A 170 6.64 6.48 -12.94
CA SER A 170 5.95 5.26 -12.44
C SER A 170 6.62 4.64 -11.22
N VAL A 171 7.85 5.04 -10.94
CA VAL A 171 8.61 4.61 -9.78
C VAL A 171 9.30 5.81 -9.17
N ILE A 172 9.41 5.83 -7.86
CA ILE A 172 10.20 6.82 -7.13
C ILE A 172 11.25 6.11 -6.29
N GLN A 173 12.40 6.73 -6.11
CA GLN A 173 13.42 6.24 -5.21
C GLN A 173 13.34 7.03 -3.89
N PHE A 174 13.23 6.32 -2.79
CA PHE A 174 13.20 6.90 -1.45
C PHE A 174 14.03 6.05 -0.50
N ASN A 175 15.00 6.66 0.19
CA ASN A 175 15.94 5.98 1.10
C ASN A 175 16.63 4.75 0.46
N GLY A 176 17.12 4.90 -0.77
CA GLY A 176 17.82 3.84 -1.50
C GLY A 176 16.93 2.70 -2.02
N ARG A 177 15.62 2.72 -1.72
CA ARG A 177 14.64 1.74 -2.22
C ARG A 177 13.76 2.34 -3.30
N THR A 178 13.39 1.52 -4.26
CA THR A 178 12.47 1.89 -5.33
C THR A 178 11.06 1.49 -4.96
N TYR A 179 10.14 2.45 -4.99
CA TYR A 179 8.73 2.23 -4.72
C TYR A 179 7.90 2.51 -5.98
N PRO A 180 6.97 1.63 -6.36
CA PRO A 180 6.02 1.94 -7.43
C PRO A 180 5.13 3.10 -6.98
N LEU A 181 4.99 4.10 -7.85
CA LEU A 181 4.01 5.15 -7.66
C LEU A 181 2.72 4.73 -8.34
N ASP A 182 1.78 4.21 -7.55
CA ASP A 182 0.54 3.67 -8.08
C ASP A 182 -0.34 4.75 -8.73
N ARG A 183 -1.34 4.32 -9.50
CA ARG A 183 -2.25 5.23 -10.22
C ARG A 183 -2.99 6.18 -9.27
N TYR A 184 -3.38 5.72 -8.08
CA TYR A 184 -4.11 6.52 -7.12
C TYR A 184 -3.25 7.65 -6.55
N PHE A 185 -2.01 7.34 -6.16
CA PHE A 185 -1.04 8.33 -5.71
C PHE A 185 -0.67 9.30 -6.83
N LYS A 186 -0.44 8.82 -8.06
CA LYS A 186 -0.21 9.70 -9.22
C LYS A 186 -1.36 10.69 -9.41
N TRP A 187 -2.60 10.19 -9.46
CA TRP A 187 -3.77 11.04 -9.63
C TRP A 187 -3.88 12.12 -8.54
N LYS A 188 -3.62 11.73 -7.28
CA LYS A 188 -3.60 12.68 -6.16
C LYS A 188 -2.45 13.68 -6.22
N LEU A 189 -1.29 13.26 -6.72
CA LEU A 189 -0.14 14.15 -6.90
C LEU A 189 -0.34 15.12 -8.07
N TYR A 190 -0.98 14.69 -9.17
CA TYR A 190 -1.36 15.61 -10.25
C TYR A 190 -2.29 16.71 -9.75
N ASP A 191 -3.30 16.34 -8.97
CA ASP A 191 -4.28 17.25 -8.36
C ASP A 191 -3.63 18.24 -7.38
N THR A 192 -2.71 17.78 -6.54
CA THR A 192 -2.04 18.61 -5.52
C THR A 192 -0.92 19.49 -6.07
N LEU A 193 -0.16 19.02 -7.06
CA LEU A 193 0.95 19.76 -7.67
C LEU A 193 0.50 20.71 -8.80
N ASP A 194 -0.81 20.80 -9.07
CA ASP A 194 -1.40 21.57 -10.18
C ASP A 194 -0.70 21.29 -11.53
N ILE A 195 -0.27 20.02 -11.72
CA ILE A 195 0.24 19.54 -12.99
C ILE A 195 -0.99 19.26 -13.86
N SER A 196 -1.62 20.32 -14.35
CA SER A 196 -2.87 20.21 -15.10
C SER A 196 -2.69 19.37 -16.38
N GLU A 197 -3.73 18.59 -16.72
CA GLU A 197 -3.80 17.88 -18.01
C GLU A 197 -3.60 18.82 -19.20
N LYS A 198 -3.97 20.10 -19.09
CA LYS A 198 -3.72 21.13 -20.10
C LYS A 198 -2.23 21.43 -20.30
N LYS A 199 -1.45 21.52 -19.22
CA LYS A 199 0.01 21.78 -19.28
C LYS A 199 0.76 20.57 -19.82
N LEU A 200 0.28 19.37 -19.49
CA LEU A 200 0.68 18.09 -20.07
C LEU A 200 0.45 18.05 -21.58
N TYR A 201 -0.76 18.38 -22.03
CA TYR A 201 -1.11 18.43 -23.45
C TYR A 201 -0.30 19.49 -24.20
N SER A 202 -0.14 20.70 -23.64
CA SER A 202 0.66 21.74 -24.28
C SER A 202 2.13 21.35 -24.40
N ASN A 203 2.70 20.70 -23.38
CA ASN A 203 4.08 20.23 -23.39
C ASN A 203 4.27 19.06 -24.38
N PHE A 204 3.29 18.15 -24.45
CA PHE A 204 3.29 17.06 -25.43
C PHE A 204 3.25 17.60 -26.86
N ILE A 205 2.36 18.56 -27.15
CA ILE A 205 2.25 19.21 -28.46
C ILE A 205 3.53 20.01 -28.78
N ALA A 206 4.08 20.76 -27.83
CA ALA A 206 5.32 21.49 -28.01
C ALA A 206 6.51 20.55 -28.31
N LYS A 207 6.58 19.41 -27.62
CA LYS A 207 7.58 18.37 -27.88
C LYS A 207 7.39 17.72 -29.25
N LEU A 208 6.16 17.43 -29.66
CA LEU A 208 5.84 16.88 -30.97
C LEU A 208 6.28 17.83 -32.10
N LEU A 209 5.95 19.11 -31.98
CA LEU A 209 6.35 20.15 -32.92
C LEU A 209 7.88 20.35 -32.96
N HIS A 210 8.53 20.30 -31.80
CA HIS A 210 10.00 20.40 -31.72
C HIS A 210 10.68 19.21 -32.39
N ASN A 211 10.21 17.99 -32.13
CA ASN A 211 10.72 16.77 -32.77
C ASN A 211 10.46 16.78 -34.28
N GLN A 212 9.30 17.28 -34.73
CA GLN A 212 8.98 17.39 -36.14
C GLN A 212 9.93 18.37 -36.84
N LYS A 213 10.26 19.49 -36.19
CA LYS A 213 11.24 20.44 -36.71
C LYS A 213 12.64 19.81 -36.82
N GLN A 214 13.09 19.08 -35.80
CA GLN A 214 14.38 18.39 -35.86
C GLN A 214 14.41 17.29 -36.93
N ALA A 215 13.31 16.56 -37.12
CA ALA A 215 13.19 15.57 -38.19
C ALA A 215 13.35 16.21 -39.57
N LEU A 216 12.68 17.36 -39.80
CA LEU A 216 12.82 18.17 -41.01
C LEU A 216 14.26 18.68 -41.21
N ASP A 217 14.90 19.20 -40.15
CA ASP A 217 16.30 19.68 -40.20
C ASP A 217 17.29 18.55 -40.55
N LEU A 218 16.95 17.29 -40.22
CA LEU A 218 17.71 16.09 -40.55
C LEU A 218 17.32 15.45 -41.89
N GLY A 219 16.37 16.05 -42.62
CA GLY A 219 15.87 15.54 -43.91
C GLY A 219 15.02 14.27 -43.82
N LEU A 220 14.45 13.97 -42.66
CA LEU A 220 13.59 12.80 -42.45
C LEU A 220 12.15 13.10 -42.83
N THR A 221 11.44 12.10 -43.33
CA THR A 221 10.11 12.28 -43.94
C THR A 221 8.96 12.17 -42.94
N ASP A 222 9.18 11.47 -41.82
CA ASP A 222 8.21 11.40 -40.74
C ASP A 222 8.85 11.34 -39.34
N LEU A 223 8.01 11.45 -38.31
CA LEU A 223 8.41 11.37 -36.91
C LEU A 223 8.83 9.96 -36.48
N ILE A 224 8.39 8.92 -37.19
CA ILE A 224 8.70 7.52 -36.89
C ILE A 224 10.16 7.25 -37.23
N GLU A 225 10.62 7.68 -38.41
CA GLU A 225 12.02 7.62 -38.83
C GLU A 225 12.94 8.38 -37.87
N PHE A 226 12.47 9.51 -37.31
CA PHE A 226 13.21 10.28 -36.32
C PHE A 226 13.33 9.54 -34.98
N GLU A 227 12.26 8.95 -34.47
CA GLU A 227 12.29 8.16 -33.23
C GLU A 227 13.17 6.91 -33.37
N ASP A 228 13.09 6.20 -34.50
CA ASP A 228 13.93 5.04 -34.79
C ASP A 228 15.42 5.41 -34.79
N LYS A 229 15.77 6.56 -35.37
CA LYS A 229 17.16 7.06 -35.42
C LYS A 229 17.68 7.47 -34.04
N ILE A 230 16.84 8.08 -33.19
CA ILE A 230 17.19 8.40 -31.79
C ILE A 230 17.37 7.11 -30.98
N ASP A 231 16.51 6.12 -31.17
CA ASP A 231 16.60 4.86 -30.44
C ASP A 231 17.83 4.06 -30.89
N GLU A 232 18.18 4.09 -32.17
CA GLU A 232 19.43 3.49 -32.67
C GLU A 232 20.67 4.14 -32.04
N GLN A 233 20.71 5.48 -31.96
CA GLN A 233 21.79 6.22 -31.31
C GLN A 233 21.87 5.89 -29.80
N SER A 234 20.72 5.77 -29.15
CA SER A 234 20.61 5.39 -27.73
C SER A 234 21.11 3.96 -27.49
N ARG A 235 20.74 3.01 -28.35
CA ARG A 235 21.24 1.63 -28.34
C ARG A 235 22.75 1.57 -28.59
N ARG A 236 23.30 2.37 -29.51
CA ARG A 236 24.75 2.49 -29.74
C ARG A 236 25.48 3.00 -28.49
N ASN A 237 24.96 4.06 -27.86
CA ASN A 237 25.52 4.60 -26.62
C ASN A 237 25.46 3.59 -25.46
N PHE A 238 24.37 2.84 -25.35
CA PHE A 238 24.23 1.78 -24.35
C PHE A 238 25.25 0.65 -24.58
N ARG A 239 25.42 0.19 -25.83
CA ARG A 239 26.44 -0.80 -26.20
C ARG A 239 27.86 -0.31 -25.90
N ALA A 240 28.17 0.96 -26.16
CA ALA A 240 29.46 1.56 -25.83
C ALA A 240 29.72 1.59 -24.32
N LYS A 241 28.72 2.00 -23.52
CA LYS A 241 28.81 1.97 -22.05
C LYS A 241 28.97 0.53 -21.52
N SER A 242 28.20 -0.43 -22.02
CA SER A 242 28.30 -1.84 -21.61
C SER A 242 29.69 -2.43 -21.88
N LYS A 243 30.33 -2.08 -23.01
CA LYS A 243 31.72 -2.48 -23.30
C LYS A 243 32.73 -1.92 -22.30
N ILE A 244 32.55 -0.69 -21.83
CA ILE A 244 33.43 -0.06 -20.82
C ILE A 244 33.30 -0.78 -19.47
N TYR A 245 32.07 -1.04 -19.02
CA TYR A 245 31.83 -1.70 -17.73
C TYR A 245 32.26 -3.17 -17.70
N ASN A 246 32.17 -3.88 -18.83
CA ASN A 246 32.58 -5.28 -18.89
C ASN A 246 34.10 -5.45 -19.05
N LYS A 247 34.84 -4.42 -19.50
CA LYS A 247 36.32 -4.48 -19.62
C LYS A 247 37.05 -4.40 -18.28
N VAL A 248 36.39 -3.91 -17.22
CA VAL A 248 36.98 -3.73 -15.88
C VAL A 248 36.93 -5.02 -15.04
N ARG A 249 36.24 -6.07 -15.52
CA ARG A 249 36.14 -7.37 -14.84
C ARG A 249 37.23 -8.38 -15.21
N ASP A 250 38.07 -8.08 -16.20
CA ASP A 250 39.16 -8.95 -16.67
C ASP A 250 40.56 -8.47 -16.22
N LEU A 251 40.63 -7.68 -15.14
CA LEU A 251 41.86 -7.32 -14.40
C LEU A 251 41.69 -7.71 -12.93
#